data_AF-A0A7S3WAP2-F1
#
_entry.id   AF-A0A7S3WAP2-F1
#
_cell.length_a   1.000
_cell.length_b   1.000
_cell.length_c   1.000
_cell.angle_alpha   90.00
_cell.angle_beta   90.00
_cell.angle_gamma   90.00
#
_symmetry.space_group_name_H-M   'P 1'
#
loop_
_entity.id
_entity.type
_entity.pdbx_description
1 polymer ?
#
loop_
_entity_poly.entity_id
_entity_poly.type
_entity_poly.pdbx_seq_one_letter_code
_entity_poly.pdbx_strand_id
1 'polypeptide(L)'
;PHGADDRDVSSAMHRASRHSEEAALNRALPYAASLPAEAAASLDAAASGLRTALAIGDFQRGAPHALRQLALHLQRKHDLADQERRALILDAHAAVCHADLPASTRAEACVVLSGLLRRGKHLNVSLGWRPLWRLLLAAHLPEHGPVSYESRSVAASHRVELARCVARCRSHFAAGEAQAMLDAAAALLCPHDASRFFLGASLLALFLPSHGDAAACWLPAVLRLWLSCGVDGSAEYDALWLGLLARLAKDAFYGHASPVEWAPHLPLLYSRALRLLRLPGGQEAGAELRPAVVRPLAEVSALFQVGAASSVEALRCAARLIVLSLPPVQPPAGTGGGGDGPDAALDPEDGTEARREADAAVEEAAAVGGRACAWGHLRQLLRVVEPYCHPSNAGGFSSEVGALLGSLAQYAWWRARVEAGGKGP
;
A
#
# COMPACT_ATOMS: atom_id res chain seq x y z
N PRO A 1 25.66 -20.63 -2.85
CA PRO A 1 25.60 -19.80 -4.09
C PRO A 1 24.51 -20.21 -5.11
N HIS A 2 23.52 -21.05 -4.75
CA HIS A 2 22.41 -21.43 -5.64
C HIS A 2 21.05 -21.04 -5.03
N GLY A 3 20.66 -19.78 -5.18
CA GLY A 3 19.34 -19.32 -4.69
C GLY A 3 18.79 -18.07 -5.39
N ALA A 4 19.46 -17.57 -6.44
CA ALA A 4 19.10 -16.31 -7.10
C ALA A 4 18.32 -16.47 -8.41
N ASP A 5 18.22 -17.66 -9.03
CA ASP A 5 17.74 -17.75 -10.42
C ASP A 5 16.24 -18.06 -10.61
N ASP A 6 15.59 -18.87 -9.77
CA ASP A 6 14.25 -19.37 -10.13
C ASP A 6 13.11 -18.31 -10.10
N ARG A 7 13.28 -17.23 -9.32
CA ARG A 7 12.24 -16.20 -9.14
C ARG A 7 12.36 -15.03 -10.10
N ASP A 8 13.59 -14.64 -10.46
CA ASP A 8 13.82 -13.73 -11.57
C ASP A 8 13.38 -14.36 -12.90
N VAL A 9 13.57 -15.68 -13.04
CA VAL A 9 13.02 -16.46 -14.14
C VAL A 9 11.49 -16.44 -14.16
N SER A 10 10.80 -16.64 -13.02
CA SER A 10 9.32 -16.60 -12.98
C SER A 10 8.71 -15.23 -13.28
N SER A 11 9.37 -14.15 -12.85
CA SER A 11 9.01 -12.76 -13.17
C SER A 11 9.34 -12.40 -14.62
N ALA A 12 10.48 -12.87 -15.14
CA ALA A 12 10.84 -12.78 -16.56
C ALA A 12 9.88 -13.56 -17.47
N MET A 13 9.43 -14.75 -17.06
CA MET A 13 8.46 -15.56 -17.81
C MET A 13 7.08 -14.90 -17.86
N HIS A 14 6.64 -14.23 -16.79
CA HIS A 14 5.39 -13.45 -16.81
C HIS A 14 5.48 -12.17 -17.62
N ARG A 15 6.64 -11.51 -17.64
CA ARG A 15 6.94 -10.45 -18.60
C ARG A 15 6.82 -10.99 -20.01
N ALA A 16 7.53 -12.08 -20.33
CA ALA A 16 7.46 -12.72 -21.63
C ALA A 16 6.03 -13.09 -22.02
N SER A 17 5.21 -13.60 -21.09
CA SER A 17 3.80 -13.94 -21.33
C SER A 17 2.93 -12.71 -21.62
N ARG A 18 3.02 -11.64 -20.83
CA ARG A 18 2.21 -10.41 -21.06
C ARG A 18 2.70 -9.61 -22.27
N HIS A 19 4.00 -9.54 -22.49
CA HIS A 19 4.59 -9.00 -23.71
C HIS A 19 4.14 -9.84 -24.92
N SER A 20 4.07 -11.16 -24.79
CA SER A 20 3.57 -12.05 -25.84
C SER A 20 2.09 -11.82 -26.16
N GLU A 21 1.24 -11.56 -25.16
CA GLU A 21 -0.18 -11.25 -25.36
C GLU A 21 -0.40 -9.89 -26.04
N GLU A 22 0.29 -8.84 -25.58
CA GLU A 22 0.16 -7.50 -26.15
C GLU A 22 0.76 -7.42 -27.56
N ALA A 23 1.90 -8.08 -27.79
CA ALA A 23 2.47 -8.23 -29.12
C ALA A 23 1.57 -9.07 -30.05
N ALA A 24 0.88 -10.08 -29.53
CA ALA A 24 -0.07 -10.89 -30.33
C ALA A 24 -1.26 -10.05 -30.81
N LEU A 25 -1.81 -9.17 -29.96
CA LEU A 25 -2.90 -8.26 -30.36
C LEU A 25 -2.46 -7.29 -31.46
N ASN A 26 -1.27 -6.68 -31.32
CA ASN A 26 -0.75 -5.75 -32.32
C ASN A 26 -0.42 -6.46 -33.65
N ARG A 27 0.01 -7.73 -33.60
CA ARG A 27 0.26 -8.56 -34.80
C ARG A 27 -1.00 -8.97 -35.55
N ALA A 28 -2.16 -8.97 -34.89
CA ALA A 28 -3.44 -9.33 -35.52
C ALA A 28 -4.02 -8.20 -36.39
N LEU A 29 -3.42 -7.00 -36.38
CA LEU A 29 -3.91 -5.86 -37.14
C LEU A 29 -3.49 -5.95 -38.63
N PRO A 30 -4.36 -5.52 -39.59
CA PRO A 30 -4.04 -5.55 -41.01
C PRO A 30 -2.78 -4.76 -41.41
N TYR A 31 -2.40 -3.76 -40.61
CA TYR A 31 -1.26 -2.88 -40.80
C TYR A 31 -0.14 -3.13 -39.77
N ALA A 32 -0.06 -4.34 -39.19
CA ALA A 32 0.92 -4.67 -38.17
C ALA A 32 2.38 -4.39 -38.58
N ALA A 33 2.69 -4.46 -39.87
CA ALA A 33 4.03 -4.21 -40.40
C ALA A 33 4.49 -2.74 -40.25
N SER A 34 3.59 -1.76 -40.24
CA SER A 34 3.94 -0.33 -40.11
C SER A 34 3.98 0.15 -38.66
N LEU A 35 3.37 -0.59 -37.72
CA LEU A 35 3.25 -0.21 -36.31
C LEU A 35 4.58 0.06 -35.60
N PRO A 36 5.65 -0.75 -35.76
CA PRO A 36 6.89 -0.52 -35.01
C PRO A 36 7.57 0.80 -35.40
N ALA A 37 7.59 1.11 -36.71
CA ALA A 37 8.17 2.34 -37.23
C ALA A 37 7.36 3.58 -36.82
N GLU A 38 6.03 3.49 -36.90
CA GLU A 38 5.13 4.56 -36.44
C GLU A 38 5.28 4.81 -34.92
N ALA A 39 5.33 3.73 -34.14
CA ALA A 39 5.47 3.80 -32.69
C ALA A 39 6.81 4.46 -32.29
N ALA A 40 7.92 4.07 -32.91
CA ALA A 40 9.23 4.66 -32.65
C ALA A 40 9.26 6.14 -33.02
N ALA A 41 8.78 6.50 -34.21
CA ALA A 41 8.73 7.90 -34.65
C ALA A 41 7.84 8.77 -33.73
N SER A 42 6.68 8.26 -33.32
CA SER A 42 5.78 8.94 -32.39
C SER A 42 6.41 9.11 -31.00
N LEU A 43 7.12 8.10 -30.51
CA LEU A 43 7.81 8.15 -29.23
C LEU A 43 8.95 9.17 -29.24
N ASP A 44 9.78 9.14 -30.28
CA ASP A 44 10.91 10.07 -30.43
C ASP A 44 10.43 11.50 -30.54
N ALA A 45 9.38 11.76 -31.33
CA ALA A 45 8.76 13.08 -31.43
C ALA A 45 8.20 13.56 -30.09
N ALA A 46 7.52 12.69 -29.33
CA ALA A 46 6.96 13.05 -28.03
C ALA A 46 8.06 13.26 -26.97
N ALA A 47 9.10 12.42 -26.94
CA ALA A 47 10.19 12.51 -25.97
C ALA A 47 11.09 13.73 -26.24
N SER A 48 11.45 13.97 -27.49
CA SER A 48 12.21 15.17 -27.90
C SER A 48 11.39 16.44 -27.69
N GLY A 49 10.08 16.40 -28.00
CA GLY A 49 9.15 17.49 -27.74
C GLY A 49 9.06 17.84 -26.26
N LEU A 50 8.99 16.84 -25.38
CA LEU A 50 8.98 17.06 -23.93
C LEU A 50 10.29 17.72 -23.47
N ARG A 51 11.44 17.16 -23.85
CA ARG A 51 12.76 17.71 -23.48
C ARG A 51 12.94 19.15 -23.97
N THR A 52 12.52 19.43 -25.20
CA THR A 52 12.58 20.78 -25.80
C THR A 52 11.65 21.76 -25.08
N ALA A 53 10.42 21.34 -24.78
CA ALA A 53 9.46 22.18 -24.06
C ALA A 53 9.96 22.52 -22.65
N LEU A 54 10.57 21.56 -21.95
CA LEU A 54 11.18 21.80 -20.63
C LEU A 54 12.38 22.75 -20.73
N ALA A 55 13.22 22.61 -21.76
CA ALA A 55 14.40 23.46 -21.95
C ALA A 55 14.04 24.92 -22.30
N ILE A 56 12.99 25.11 -23.10
CA ILE A 56 12.51 26.44 -23.51
C ILE A 56 11.59 27.08 -22.45
N GLY A 57 10.97 26.27 -21.60
CA GLY A 57 9.96 26.71 -20.63
C GLY A 57 8.55 26.85 -21.22
N ASP A 58 8.23 26.14 -22.30
CA ASP A 58 6.87 26.10 -22.86
C ASP A 58 5.97 25.13 -22.09
N PHE A 59 5.50 25.60 -20.94
CA PHE A 59 4.59 24.85 -20.06
C PHE A 59 3.11 24.96 -20.46
N GLN A 60 2.77 25.85 -21.38
CA GLN A 60 1.37 26.13 -21.75
C GLN A 60 0.89 25.24 -22.88
N ARG A 61 1.74 24.93 -23.87
CA ARG A 61 1.33 24.15 -25.06
C ARG A 61 2.26 22.98 -25.34
N GLY A 62 3.56 23.22 -25.37
CA GLY A 62 4.57 22.21 -25.69
C GLY A 62 4.58 21.03 -24.72
N ALA A 63 4.78 21.30 -23.43
CA ALA A 63 4.85 20.24 -22.43
C ALA A 63 3.56 19.41 -22.29
N PRO A 64 2.35 20.02 -22.19
CA PRO A 64 1.10 19.26 -22.17
C PRO A 64 0.89 18.40 -23.43
N HIS A 65 1.21 18.94 -24.62
CA HIS A 65 1.08 18.20 -25.86
C HIS A 65 1.98 16.95 -25.86
N ALA A 66 3.26 17.13 -25.53
CA ALA A 66 4.22 16.03 -25.48
C ALA A 66 3.82 14.96 -24.44
N LEU A 67 3.40 15.37 -23.24
CA LEU A 67 2.92 14.47 -22.19
C LEU A 67 1.69 13.67 -22.64
N ARG A 68 0.74 14.31 -23.32
CA ARG A 68 -0.44 13.64 -23.87
C ARG A 68 -0.07 12.62 -24.94
N GLN A 69 0.87 12.94 -25.84
CA GLN A 69 1.37 11.97 -26.83
C GLN A 69 2.04 10.77 -26.17
N LEU A 70 2.86 10.99 -25.14
CA LEU A 70 3.46 9.91 -24.36
C LEU A 70 2.39 9.05 -23.65
N ALA A 71 1.37 9.68 -23.06
CA ALA A 71 0.27 8.96 -22.41
C ALA A 71 -0.48 8.07 -23.42
N LEU A 72 -0.77 8.58 -24.62
CA LEU A 72 -1.40 7.82 -25.70
C LEU A 72 -0.52 6.68 -26.18
N HIS A 73 0.79 6.91 -26.32
CA HIS A 73 1.74 5.86 -26.68
C HIS A 73 1.75 4.72 -25.66
N LEU A 74 1.74 5.04 -24.35
CA LEU A 74 1.65 4.04 -23.28
C LEU A 74 0.32 3.29 -23.26
N GLN A 75 -0.79 3.93 -23.63
CA GLN A 75 -2.11 3.30 -23.75
C GLN A 75 -2.19 2.31 -24.92
N ARG A 76 -1.47 2.57 -26.01
CA ARG A 76 -1.36 1.65 -27.16
C ARG A 76 -0.49 0.42 -26.87
N LYS A 77 0.11 0.35 -25.67
CA LYS A 77 0.85 -0.82 -25.17
C LYS A 77 1.99 -1.26 -26.10
N HIS A 78 2.64 -0.31 -26.76
CA HIS A 78 3.83 -0.61 -27.53
C HIS A 78 4.96 -1.10 -26.62
N ASP A 79 5.79 -1.98 -27.17
CA ASP A 79 7.01 -2.40 -26.50
C ASP A 79 8.00 -1.24 -26.45
N LEU A 80 8.62 -1.05 -25.30
CA LEU A 80 9.62 -0.02 -25.04
C LEU A 80 10.87 -0.73 -24.54
N ALA A 81 12.03 -0.40 -25.11
CA ALA A 81 13.28 -0.93 -24.61
C ALA A 81 13.52 -0.46 -23.16
N ASP A 82 14.18 -1.29 -22.35
CA ASP A 82 14.45 -0.96 -20.95
C ASP A 82 15.29 0.32 -20.80
N GLN A 83 16.21 0.57 -21.74
CA GLN A 83 17.03 1.78 -21.79
C GLN A 83 16.19 3.04 -22.09
N GLU A 84 15.33 2.97 -23.10
CA GLU A 84 14.42 4.06 -23.47
C GLU A 84 13.42 4.36 -22.35
N ARG A 85 12.85 3.31 -21.76
CA ARG A 85 11.96 3.43 -20.60
C ARG A 85 12.67 4.13 -19.43
N ARG A 86 13.92 3.77 -19.15
CA ARG A 86 14.72 4.41 -18.10
C ARG A 86 14.93 5.90 -18.39
N ALA A 87 15.30 6.27 -19.63
CA ALA A 87 15.46 7.66 -20.02
C ALA A 87 14.15 8.45 -19.84
N LEU A 88 13.03 7.89 -20.31
CA LEU A 88 11.71 8.52 -20.17
C LEU A 88 11.25 8.65 -18.71
N ILE A 89 11.60 7.71 -17.84
CA ILE A 89 11.31 7.82 -16.40
C ILE A 89 12.04 9.03 -15.80
N LEU A 90 13.30 9.23 -16.16
CA LEU A 90 14.10 10.36 -15.69
C LEU A 90 13.56 11.69 -16.25
N ASP A 91 13.25 11.75 -17.54
CA ASP A 91 12.67 12.93 -18.19
C ASP A 91 11.30 13.29 -17.58
N ALA A 92 10.43 12.29 -17.36
CA ALA A 92 9.12 12.50 -16.75
C ALA A 92 9.23 12.89 -15.27
N HIS A 93 10.18 12.33 -14.52
CA HIS A 93 10.46 12.75 -13.14
C HIS A 93 10.96 14.19 -13.08
N ALA A 94 11.88 14.56 -13.96
CA ALA A 94 12.35 15.94 -14.09
C ALA A 94 11.20 16.90 -14.43
N ALA A 95 10.31 16.50 -15.35
CA ALA A 95 9.11 17.27 -15.68
C ALA A 95 8.22 17.50 -14.45
N VAL A 96 7.90 16.44 -13.69
CA VAL A 96 7.09 16.56 -12.47
C VAL A 96 7.73 17.50 -11.45
N CYS A 97 9.06 17.42 -11.31
CA CYS A 97 9.83 18.20 -10.35
C CYS A 97 10.10 19.65 -10.79
N HIS A 98 9.70 20.04 -12.00
CA HIS A 98 9.91 21.38 -12.50
C HIS A 98 9.08 22.40 -11.70
N ALA A 99 9.71 23.48 -11.24
CA ALA A 99 9.10 24.47 -10.35
C ALA A 99 7.92 25.19 -11.04
N ASP A 100 8.11 25.63 -12.28
CA ASP A 100 7.16 26.48 -13.01
C ASP A 100 6.02 25.71 -13.71
N LEU A 101 5.96 24.38 -13.53
CA LEU A 101 4.93 23.58 -14.18
C LEU A 101 3.55 23.83 -13.50
N PRO A 102 2.49 24.15 -14.25
CA PRO A 102 1.16 24.32 -13.67
C PRO A 102 0.62 22.98 -13.15
N ALA A 103 -0.31 23.01 -12.19
CA ALA A 103 -0.74 21.79 -11.50
C ALA A 103 -1.47 20.81 -12.42
N SER A 104 -2.20 21.31 -13.41
CA SER A 104 -2.87 20.49 -14.44
C SER A 104 -1.87 19.68 -15.25
N THR A 105 -0.84 20.34 -15.80
CA THR A 105 0.22 19.68 -16.58
C THR A 105 1.08 18.77 -15.71
N ARG A 106 1.33 19.16 -14.45
CA ARG A 106 2.03 18.31 -13.49
C ARG A 106 1.23 17.02 -13.19
N ALA A 107 -0.08 17.09 -13.10
CA ALA A 107 -0.93 15.91 -12.95
C ALA A 107 -0.82 14.96 -14.15
N GLU A 108 -0.79 15.49 -15.38
CA GLU A 108 -0.55 14.68 -16.59
C GLU A 108 0.83 14.02 -16.57
N ALA A 109 1.88 14.75 -16.16
CA ALA A 109 3.23 14.20 -15.99
C ALA A 109 3.25 13.08 -14.94
N CYS A 110 2.52 13.23 -13.83
CA CYS A 110 2.36 12.20 -12.80
C CYS A 110 1.73 10.91 -13.34
N VAL A 111 0.74 11.03 -14.23
CA VAL A 111 0.08 9.88 -14.89
C VAL A 111 1.06 9.16 -15.82
N VAL A 112 1.80 9.90 -16.65
CA VAL A 112 2.82 9.33 -17.55
C VAL A 112 3.90 8.60 -16.75
N LEU A 113 4.48 9.25 -15.73
CA LEU A 113 5.49 8.65 -14.87
C LEU A 113 4.98 7.40 -14.15
N SER A 114 3.76 7.44 -13.62
CA SER A 114 3.11 6.28 -12.99
C SER A 114 2.91 5.12 -13.97
N GLY A 115 2.59 5.42 -15.23
CA GLY A 115 2.47 4.43 -16.30
C GLY A 115 3.80 3.78 -16.65
N LEU A 116 4.87 4.58 -16.77
CA LEU A 116 6.22 4.11 -17.03
C LEU A 116 6.74 3.21 -15.90
N LEU A 117 6.58 3.64 -14.65
CA LEU A 117 7.01 2.90 -13.45
C LEU A 117 6.21 1.62 -13.23
N ARG A 118 4.93 1.57 -13.64
CA ARG A 118 4.10 0.36 -13.51
C ARG A 118 4.70 -0.84 -14.24
N ARG A 119 5.32 -0.61 -15.41
CA ARG A 119 6.01 -1.63 -16.22
C ARG A 119 7.53 -1.67 -15.97
N GLY A 120 8.08 -0.70 -15.24
CA GLY A 120 9.53 -0.54 -15.00
C GLY A 120 10.00 -0.96 -13.61
N LYS A 121 9.27 -1.83 -12.88
CA LYS A 121 9.62 -2.20 -11.50
C LYS A 121 11.01 -2.85 -11.37
N HIS A 122 11.47 -3.52 -12.42
CA HIS A 122 12.79 -4.16 -12.49
C HIS A 122 13.93 -3.19 -12.83
N LEU A 123 13.61 -1.95 -13.17
CA LEU A 123 14.63 -0.97 -13.55
C LEU A 123 15.28 -0.36 -12.31
N ASN A 124 16.61 -0.45 -12.26
CA ASN A 124 17.44 0.20 -11.26
C ASN A 124 17.56 1.71 -11.58
N VAL A 125 16.48 2.46 -11.30
CA VAL A 125 16.43 3.92 -11.39
C VAL A 125 16.49 4.49 -9.99
N SER A 126 17.36 5.47 -9.76
CA SER A 126 17.41 6.25 -8.52
C SER A 126 16.69 7.59 -8.71
N LEU A 127 15.54 7.74 -8.06
CA LEU A 127 14.72 8.96 -8.09
C LEU A 127 14.92 9.78 -6.81
N GLY A 128 15.02 11.10 -6.98
CA GLY A 128 15.10 12.04 -5.86
C GLY A 128 13.73 12.25 -5.21
N TRP A 129 13.65 12.02 -3.89
CA TRP A 129 12.40 12.17 -3.12
C TRP A 129 12.13 13.63 -2.67
N ARG A 130 13.17 14.42 -2.41
CA ARG A 130 13.06 15.78 -1.86
C ARG A 130 12.23 16.75 -2.73
N PRO A 131 12.36 16.77 -4.06
CA PRO A 131 11.52 17.63 -4.89
C PRO A 131 10.04 17.26 -4.77
N LEU A 132 9.70 15.97 -4.78
CA LEU A 132 8.34 15.48 -4.62
C LEU A 132 7.77 15.82 -3.23
N TRP A 133 8.60 15.74 -2.19
CA TRP A 133 8.24 16.15 -0.84
C TRP A 133 7.87 17.63 -0.77
N ARG A 134 8.70 18.51 -1.36
CA ARG A 134 8.44 19.96 -1.42
C ARG A 134 7.17 20.28 -2.20
N LEU A 135 6.93 19.60 -3.33
CA LEU A 135 5.71 19.78 -4.11
C LEU A 135 4.46 19.41 -3.32
N LEU A 136 4.49 18.32 -2.55
CA LEU A 136 3.38 17.93 -1.70
C LEU A 136 3.18 18.90 -0.53
N LEU A 137 4.26 19.41 0.08
CA LEU A 137 4.15 20.48 1.08
C LEU A 137 3.51 21.74 0.49
N ALA A 138 4.01 22.22 -0.64
CA ALA A 138 3.47 23.40 -1.32
C ALA A 138 1.99 23.24 -1.72
N ALA A 139 1.57 22.01 -2.02
CA ALA A 139 0.17 21.72 -2.38
C ALA A 139 -0.79 21.67 -1.19
N HIS A 140 -0.30 21.56 0.05
CA HIS A 140 -1.14 21.45 1.26
C HIS A 140 -0.89 22.58 2.27
N LEU A 141 0.24 23.27 2.18
CA LEU A 141 0.63 24.38 3.05
C LEU A 141 0.83 25.63 2.18
N PRO A 142 -0.06 26.64 2.28
CA PRO A 142 0.04 27.86 1.48
C PRO A 142 1.32 28.65 1.76
N GLU A 143 1.93 28.48 2.94
CA GLU A 143 3.24 29.07 3.31
C GLU A 143 4.40 28.60 2.41
N HIS A 144 4.25 27.43 1.77
CA HIS A 144 5.31 26.78 0.99
C HIS A 144 5.06 26.81 -0.52
N GLY A 145 3.97 27.43 -0.99
CA GLY A 145 3.59 27.46 -2.40
C GLY A 145 3.25 28.86 -2.91
N PRO A 146 3.36 29.10 -4.23
CA PRO A 146 2.84 30.33 -4.82
C PRO A 146 1.32 30.39 -4.68
N VAL A 147 0.75 31.59 -4.58
CA VAL A 147 -0.70 31.79 -4.60
C VAL A 147 -1.24 31.30 -5.95
N SER A 148 -1.89 30.14 -5.95
CA SER A 148 -2.48 29.55 -7.14
C SER A 148 -3.91 30.05 -7.34
N TYR A 149 -4.21 30.52 -8.55
CA TYR A 149 -5.56 30.91 -8.98
C TYR A 149 -6.32 29.74 -9.64
N GLU A 150 -5.81 28.52 -9.52
CA GLU A 150 -6.44 27.33 -10.10
C GLU A 150 -7.74 26.95 -9.38
N SER A 151 -8.65 26.32 -10.10
CA SER A 151 -9.89 25.83 -9.49
C SER A 151 -9.63 24.77 -8.42
N ARG A 152 -10.49 24.72 -7.39
CA ARG A 152 -10.43 23.69 -6.32
C ARG A 152 -10.40 22.26 -6.86
N SER A 153 -11.09 22.00 -7.97
CA SER A 153 -11.12 20.70 -8.64
C SER A 153 -9.76 20.31 -9.21
N VAL A 154 -9.10 21.23 -9.90
CA VAL A 154 -7.76 21.01 -10.47
C VAL A 154 -6.74 20.78 -9.37
N ALA A 155 -6.76 21.59 -8.30
CA ALA A 155 -5.88 21.43 -7.16
C ALA A 155 -6.10 20.08 -6.44
N ALA A 156 -7.34 19.63 -6.29
CA ALA A 156 -7.65 18.32 -5.71
C ALA A 156 -7.15 17.16 -6.58
N SER A 157 -7.41 17.22 -7.89
CA SER A 157 -6.93 16.22 -8.86
C SER A 157 -5.40 16.12 -8.86
N HIS A 158 -4.73 17.26 -8.91
CA HIS A 158 -3.27 17.33 -8.84
C HIS A 158 -2.70 16.67 -7.58
N ARG A 159 -3.28 16.94 -6.39
CA ARG A 159 -2.85 16.32 -5.14
C ARG A 159 -2.96 14.79 -5.16
N VAL A 160 -4.08 14.27 -5.66
CA VAL A 160 -4.33 12.82 -5.76
C VAL A 160 -3.35 12.16 -6.73
N GLU A 161 -3.15 12.75 -7.92
CA GLU A 161 -2.20 12.19 -8.90
C GLU A 161 -0.75 12.27 -8.41
N LEU A 162 -0.38 13.35 -7.71
CA LEU A 162 0.96 13.48 -7.14
C LEU A 162 1.20 12.45 -6.03
N ALA A 163 0.25 12.25 -5.11
CA ALA A 163 0.33 11.22 -4.08
C ALA A 163 0.43 9.82 -4.69
N ARG A 164 -0.37 9.53 -5.73
CA ARG A 164 -0.30 8.26 -6.47
C ARG A 164 1.04 8.08 -7.19
N CYS A 165 1.59 9.14 -7.75
CA CYS A 165 2.89 9.13 -8.41
C CYS A 165 4.01 8.83 -7.42
N VAL A 166 4.03 9.50 -6.27
CA VAL A 166 5.01 9.24 -5.19
C VAL A 166 4.94 7.80 -4.72
N ALA A 167 3.72 7.25 -4.56
CA ALA A 167 3.52 5.84 -4.20
C ALA A 167 4.24 4.87 -5.14
N ARG A 168 4.30 5.21 -6.44
CA ARG A 168 4.98 4.43 -7.48
C ARG A 168 6.48 4.70 -7.52
N CYS A 169 6.90 5.94 -7.26
CA CYS A 169 8.31 6.32 -7.21
C CYS A 169 9.05 5.70 -6.02
N ARG A 170 8.34 5.38 -4.93
CA ARG A 170 8.92 4.92 -3.66
C ARG A 170 9.88 3.73 -3.77
N SER A 171 9.61 2.76 -4.66
CA SER A 171 10.52 1.61 -4.85
C SER A 171 11.83 1.97 -5.55
N HIS A 172 11.92 3.17 -6.10
CA HIS A 172 13.06 3.69 -6.86
C HIS A 172 13.78 4.82 -6.13
N PHE A 173 13.43 5.11 -4.86
CA PHE A 173 14.19 6.05 -4.05
C PHE A 173 15.55 5.47 -3.67
N ALA A 174 16.55 6.33 -3.51
CA ALA A 174 17.88 5.92 -3.09
C ALA A 174 17.85 5.25 -1.70
N ALA A 175 18.62 4.18 -1.52
CA ALA A 175 18.77 3.51 -0.25
C ALA A 175 19.43 4.43 0.80
N GLY A 176 19.06 4.28 2.07
CA GLY A 176 19.63 5.07 3.18
C GLY A 176 18.97 6.42 3.44
N GLU A 177 18.04 6.87 2.58
CA GLU A 177 17.37 8.18 2.74
C GLU A 177 16.21 8.17 3.75
N ALA A 178 15.87 7.02 4.33
CA ALA A 178 14.72 6.91 5.24
C ALA A 178 14.88 7.75 6.51
N GLN A 179 16.10 7.88 7.05
CA GLN A 179 16.35 8.75 8.20
C GLN A 179 16.15 10.23 7.83
N ALA A 180 16.64 10.65 6.66
CA ALA A 180 16.45 12.03 6.19
C ALA A 180 14.94 12.36 5.98
N MET A 181 14.12 11.38 5.62
CA MET A 181 12.65 11.55 5.54
C MET A 181 12.03 11.71 6.94
N LEU A 182 12.50 10.97 7.94
CA LEU A 182 12.06 11.14 9.33
C LEU A 182 12.43 12.53 9.87
N ASP A 183 13.68 12.95 9.63
CA ASP A 183 14.17 14.25 10.08
C ASP A 183 13.38 15.40 9.41
N ALA A 184 13.06 15.26 8.12
CA ALA A 184 12.22 16.22 7.41
C ALA A 184 10.77 16.26 7.94
N ALA A 185 10.23 15.12 8.37
CA ALA A 185 8.90 15.04 8.96
C ALA A 185 8.84 15.56 10.40
N ALA A 186 9.95 15.52 11.14
CA ALA A 186 9.99 15.88 12.56
C ALA A 186 9.46 17.30 12.81
N ALA A 187 9.76 18.26 11.92
CA ALA A 187 9.26 19.63 12.00
C ALA A 187 7.73 19.75 11.84
N LEU A 188 7.09 18.78 11.17
CA LEU A 188 5.64 18.75 10.93
C LEU A 188 4.88 18.00 12.04
N LEU A 189 5.54 17.10 12.77
CA LEU A 189 4.95 16.28 13.83
C LEU A 189 4.78 17.04 15.15
N CYS A 190 4.25 18.26 15.10
CA CYS A 190 3.92 19.05 16.28
C CYS A 190 2.55 18.63 16.84
N PRO A 191 2.43 18.14 18.09
CA PRO A 191 1.15 17.71 18.67
C PRO A 191 0.09 18.82 18.80
N HIS A 192 0.53 20.09 18.83
CA HIS A 192 -0.36 21.25 19.00
C HIS A 192 -1.04 21.68 17.70
N ASP A 193 -0.52 21.25 16.55
CA ASP A 193 -1.06 21.58 15.23
C ASP A 193 -1.51 20.30 14.53
N ALA A 194 -2.79 19.97 14.71
CA ALA A 194 -3.38 18.76 14.13
C ALA A 194 -3.21 18.70 12.61
N SER A 195 -3.31 19.82 11.90
CA SER A 195 -3.17 19.86 10.43
C SER A 195 -1.76 19.43 10.01
N ARG A 196 -0.74 20.07 10.58
CA ARG A 196 0.66 19.74 10.27
C ARG A 196 1.04 18.35 10.75
N PHE A 197 0.51 17.92 11.91
CA PHE A 197 0.73 16.57 12.42
C PHE A 197 0.21 15.50 11.47
N PHE A 198 -1.06 15.60 11.04
CA PHE A 198 -1.64 14.66 10.09
C PHE A 198 -0.95 14.68 8.73
N LEU A 199 -0.53 15.87 8.27
CA LEU A 199 0.26 15.99 7.05
C LEU A 199 1.60 15.27 7.18
N GLY A 200 2.34 15.49 8.27
CA GLY A 200 3.61 14.83 8.56
C GLY A 200 3.47 13.31 8.61
N ALA A 201 2.46 12.81 9.34
CA ALA A 201 2.16 11.37 9.41
C ALA A 201 1.80 10.79 8.02
N SER A 202 1.00 11.50 7.23
CA SER A 202 0.60 11.06 5.88
C SER A 202 1.80 11.02 4.93
N LEU A 203 2.68 12.02 4.99
CA LEU A 203 3.91 12.05 4.20
C LEU A 203 4.84 10.90 4.60
N LEU A 204 4.99 10.61 5.88
CA LEU A 204 5.76 9.44 6.33
C LEU A 204 5.19 8.13 5.78
N ALA A 205 3.88 7.90 5.93
CA ALA A 205 3.23 6.69 5.40
C ALA A 205 3.39 6.55 3.87
N LEU A 206 3.41 7.67 3.16
CA LEU A 206 3.57 7.74 1.71
C LEU A 206 5.01 7.48 1.25
N PHE A 207 5.99 8.19 1.83
CA PHE A 207 7.38 8.22 1.37
C PHE A 207 8.26 7.10 1.95
N LEU A 208 8.03 6.67 3.20
CA LEU A 208 8.96 5.75 3.87
C LEU A 208 9.15 4.46 3.07
N PRO A 209 10.39 4.15 2.65
CA PRO A 209 10.68 2.96 1.86
C PRO A 209 10.49 1.70 2.72
N SER A 210 9.86 0.70 2.11
CA SER A 210 9.59 -0.61 2.71
C SER A 210 10.49 -1.72 2.19
N HIS A 211 11.47 -1.41 1.34
CA HIS A 211 12.40 -2.37 0.74
C HIS A 211 13.75 -2.39 1.48
N GLY A 212 14.46 -3.51 1.37
CA GLY A 212 15.73 -3.77 2.03
C GLY A 212 15.63 -3.67 3.56
N ASP A 213 16.66 -3.09 4.16
CA ASP A 213 16.79 -2.95 5.61
C ASP A 213 16.28 -1.59 6.12
N ALA A 214 15.66 -0.78 5.26
CA ALA A 214 15.20 0.56 5.61
C ALA A 214 14.22 0.55 6.78
N ALA A 215 13.41 -0.50 6.92
CA ALA A 215 12.44 -0.63 8.00
C ALA A 215 13.05 -0.57 9.40
N ALA A 216 14.29 -1.07 9.57
CA ALA A 216 14.95 -1.09 10.87
C ALA A 216 15.16 0.32 11.46
N CYS A 217 15.39 1.33 10.61
CA CYS A 217 15.66 2.69 11.08
C CYS A 217 14.38 3.45 11.49
N TRP A 218 13.24 3.18 10.85
CA TRP A 218 12.02 3.95 11.06
C TRP A 218 10.91 3.23 11.82
N LEU A 219 10.91 1.89 11.84
CA LEU A 219 9.83 1.11 12.48
C LEU A 219 9.64 1.47 13.97
N PRO A 220 10.71 1.59 14.80
CA PRO A 220 10.53 1.97 16.20
C PRO A 220 9.92 3.37 16.37
N ALA A 221 10.31 4.32 15.52
CA ALA A 221 9.77 5.69 15.55
C ALA A 221 8.29 5.71 15.14
N VAL A 222 7.95 5.01 14.07
CA VAL A 222 6.57 4.86 13.59
C VAL A 222 5.66 4.20 14.63
N LEU A 223 6.13 3.13 15.29
CA LEU A 223 5.36 2.46 16.33
C LEU A 223 5.14 3.37 17.54
N ARG A 224 6.14 4.16 17.94
CA ARG A 224 5.97 5.18 19.00
C ARG A 224 4.95 6.25 18.60
N LEU A 225 4.98 6.72 17.35
CA LEU A 225 3.99 7.67 16.84
C LEU A 225 2.59 7.07 16.83
N TRP A 226 2.43 5.83 16.39
CA TRP A 226 1.13 5.15 16.37
C TRP A 226 0.59 4.86 17.79
N LEU A 227 1.49 4.64 18.75
CA LEU A 227 1.15 4.53 20.17
C LEU A 227 0.80 5.88 20.81
N SER A 228 1.36 6.99 20.32
CA SER A 228 1.18 8.30 20.94
C SER A 228 -0.31 8.69 20.98
N CYS A 229 -0.82 8.96 22.19
CA CYS A 229 -2.24 9.01 22.52
C CYS A 229 -2.99 10.24 21.99
N GLY A 230 -2.31 11.18 21.31
CA GLY A 230 -2.90 12.46 20.89
C GLY A 230 -4.01 12.35 19.84
N VAL A 231 -4.18 11.19 19.21
CA VAL A 231 -5.12 10.97 18.08
C VAL A 231 -5.90 9.65 18.24
N ASP A 232 -6.10 9.20 19.48
CA ASP A 232 -6.83 7.97 19.75
C ASP A 232 -8.28 8.03 19.25
N GLY A 233 -8.64 7.07 18.38
CA GLY A 233 -9.99 6.94 17.81
C GLY A 233 -10.18 7.54 16.41
N SER A 234 -9.16 8.14 15.80
CA SER A 234 -9.19 8.50 14.38
C SER A 234 -8.95 7.26 13.51
N ALA A 235 -9.95 6.87 12.73
CA ALA A 235 -9.83 5.79 11.76
C ALA A 235 -8.84 6.16 10.65
N GLU A 236 -8.72 7.44 10.33
CA GLU A 236 -7.78 7.97 9.34
C GLU A 236 -6.34 7.81 9.82
N TYR A 237 -6.04 8.20 11.06
CA TYR A 237 -4.72 8.02 11.64
C TYR A 237 -4.31 6.54 11.68
N ASP A 238 -5.22 5.66 12.11
CA ASP A 238 -4.98 4.23 12.11
C ASP A 238 -4.78 3.68 10.69
N ALA A 239 -5.54 4.16 9.70
CA ALA A 239 -5.40 3.75 8.31
C ALA A 239 -4.00 4.06 7.73
N LEU A 240 -3.39 5.20 8.10
CA LEU A 240 -2.04 5.57 7.64
C LEU A 240 -1.01 4.53 8.06
N TRP A 241 -0.98 4.23 9.37
CA TRP A 241 0.00 3.32 9.94
C TRP A 241 -0.27 1.88 9.54
N LEU A 242 -1.53 1.44 9.57
CA LEU A 242 -1.91 0.12 9.09
C LEU A 242 -1.56 -0.07 7.61
N GLY A 243 -1.74 0.95 6.77
CA GLY A 243 -1.34 0.91 5.37
C GLY A 243 0.18 0.79 5.18
N LEU A 244 0.97 1.54 5.95
CA LEU A 244 2.44 1.45 5.95
C LEU A 244 2.94 0.10 6.44
N LEU A 245 2.43 -0.38 7.58
CA LEU A 245 2.84 -1.63 8.21
C LEU A 245 2.39 -2.85 7.39
N ALA A 246 1.17 -2.84 6.84
CA ALA A 246 0.69 -3.90 5.95
C ALA A 246 1.50 -3.96 4.64
N ARG A 247 1.98 -2.81 4.15
CA ARG A 247 2.94 -2.75 3.03
C ARG A 247 4.27 -3.39 3.42
N LEU A 248 4.83 -3.03 4.58
CA LEU A 248 6.07 -3.61 5.10
C LEU A 248 5.95 -5.13 5.25
N ALA A 249 4.88 -5.61 5.88
CA ALA A 249 4.63 -7.05 6.04
C ALA A 249 4.55 -7.76 4.68
N LYS A 250 3.92 -7.14 3.68
CA LYS A 250 3.85 -7.70 2.33
C LYS A 250 5.23 -7.79 1.69
N ASP A 251 6.02 -6.72 1.79
CA ASP A 251 7.35 -6.67 1.17
C ASP A 251 8.32 -7.64 1.88
N ALA A 252 8.21 -7.80 3.21
CA ALA A 252 8.91 -8.83 3.97
C ALA A 252 8.49 -10.25 3.55
N PHE A 253 7.20 -10.50 3.35
CA PHE A 253 6.68 -11.79 2.90
C PHE A 253 7.21 -12.18 1.51
N TYR A 254 7.39 -11.22 0.60
CA TYR A 254 8.00 -11.46 -0.71
C TYR A 254 9.53 -11.53 -0.69
N GLY A 255 10.18 -11.28 0.45
CA GLY A 255 11.64 -11.22 0.58
C GLY A 255 12.26 -9.94 0.01
N HIS A 256 11.47 -8.88 -0.20
CA HIS A 256 11.97 -7.56 -0.59
C HIS A 256 12.43 -6.73 0.60
N ALA A 257 12.08 -7.11 1.82
CA ALA A 257 12.44 -6.42 3.06
C ALA A 257 12.98 -7.42 4.08
N SER A 258 13.78 -6.94 5.03
CA SER A 258 14.17 -7.75 6.19
C SER A 258 12.92 -8.28 6.92
N PRO A 259 12.92 -9.55 7.36
CA PRO A 259 11.83 -10.09 8.17
C PRO A 259 11.66 -9.25 9.45
N VAL A 260 10.42 -8.97 9.80
CA VAL A 260 10.04 -8.20 10.99
C VAL A 260 9.40 -9.15 12.00
N GLU A 261 9.84 -9.07 13.25
CA GLU A 261 9.19 -9.79 14.34
C GLU A 261 7.91 -9.06 14.76
N TRP A 262 6.76 -9.57 14.36
CA TRP A 262 5.47 -8.94 14.65
C TRP A 262 4.91 -9.27 16.04
N ALA A 263 5.37 -10.36 16.68
CA ALA A 263 4.89 -10.85 17.97
C ALA A 263 4.72 -9.75 19.05
N PRO A 264 5.73 -8.89 19.33
CA PRO A 264 5.60 -7.83 20.35
C PRO A 264 4.58 -6.74 19.98
N HIS A 265 4.19 -6.64 18.71
CA HIS A 265 3.32 -5.59 18.19
C HIS A 265 1.88 -6.07 17.94
N LEU A 266 1.62 -7.37 18.07
CA LEU A 266 0.28 -7.93 17.90
C LEU A 266 -0.74 -7.33 18.88
N PRO A 267 -0.48 -7.19 20.20
CA PRO A 267 -1.49 -6.63 21.11
C PRO A 267 -1.97 -5.23 20.69
N LEU A 268 -1.04 -4.39 20.22
CA LEU A 268 -1.36 -3.07 19.67
C LEU A 268 -2.25 -3.19 18.42
N LEU A 269 -1.84 -4.00 17.44
CA LEU A 269 -2.57 -4.21 16.19
C LEU A 269 -4.01 -4.68 16.44
N TYR A 270 -4.19 -5.71 17.26
CA TYR A 270 -5.51 -6.26 17.56
C TYR A 270 -6.38 -5.26 18.34
N SER A 271 -5.79 -4.52 19.31
CA SER A 271 -6.52 -3.48 20.04
C SER A 271 -7.01 -2.34 19.14
N ARG A 272 -6.23 -1.98 18.11
CA ARG A 272 -6.59 -0.94 17.12
C ARG A 272 -7.65 -1.45 16.16
N ALA A 273 -7.51 -2.68 15.67
CA ALA A 273 -8.52 -3.33 14.81
C ALA A 273 -9.88 -3.43 15.50
N LEU A 274 -9.93 -3.83 16.78
CA LEU A 274 -11.17 -3.87 17.56
C LEU A 274 -11.81 -2.48 17.73
N ARG A 275 -11.00 -1.43 17.94
CA ARG A 275 -11.51 -0.05 18.03
C ARG A 275 -12.13 0.43 16.71
N LEU A 276 -11.58 0.02 15.57
CA LEU A 276 -12.11 0.34 14.25
C LEU A 276 -13.48 -0.30 13.96
N LEU A 277 -13.81 -1.42 14.62
CA LEU A 277 -15.11 -2.09 14.48
C LEU A 277 -16.26 -1.37 15.18
N ARG A 278 -15.97 -0.47 16.14
CA ARG A 278 -16.96 0.34 16.87
C ARG A 278 -18.11 -0.49 17.50
N LEU A 279 -17.78 -1.64 18.08
CA LEU A 279 -18.75 -2.56 18.69
C LEU A 279 -19.44 -1.93 19.93
N PRO A 280 -20.76 -2.14 20.13
CA PRO A 280 -21.56 -1.46 21.15
C PRO A 280 -21.26 -1.82 22.62
N GLY A 281 -20.35 -2.75 22.94
CA GLY A 281 -19.91 -3.02 24.32
C GLY A 281 -18.67 -2.22 24.77
N GLY A 282 -17.94 -1.60 23.84
CA GLY A 282 -16.65 -0.95 24.12
C GLY A 282 -16.67 0.58 24.13
N GLN A 283 -17.82 1.20 23.81
CA GLN A 283 -17.92 2.66 23.64
C GLN A 283 -18.83 3.35 24.65
N GLU A 284 -19.83 2.68 25.23
CA GLU A 284 -20.84 3.37 26.06
C GLU A 284 -20.31 3.86 27.41
N ALA A 285 -19.31 3.20 28.01
CA ALA A 285 -18.75 3.63 29.29
C ALA A 285 -17.85 4.90 29.21
N GLY A 286 -17.61 5.45 28.02
CA GLY A 286 -16.73 6.61 27.84
C GLY A 286 -16.99 7.48 26.60
N ALA A 287 -18.08 7.24 25.85
CA ALA A 287 -18.43 8.01 24.66
C ALA A 287 -18.73 9.49 24.98
N GLU A 288 -19.28 9.77 26.15
CA GLU A 288 -19.62 11.14 26.59
C GLU A 288 -18.41 11.97 27.02
N LEU A 289 -17.26 11.32 27.29
CA LEU A 289 -16.02 11.98 27.74
C LEU A 289 -14.91 11.98 26.68
N ARG A 290 -15.18 11.49 25.46
CA ARG A 290 -14.19 11.52 24.39
C ARG A 290 -14.05 12.94 23.84
N PRO A 291 -12.83 13.52 23.85
CA PRO A 291 -12.60 14.76 23.11
C PRO A 291 -12.98 14.56 21.64
N ALA A 292 -13.45 15.62 20.99
CA ALA A 292 -13.85 15.60 19.59
C ALA A 292 -12.77 14.90 18.75
N VAL A 293 -13.18 13.90 17.94
CA VAL A 293 -12.27 13.20 17.02
C VAL A 293 -11.58 14.25 16.16
N VAL A 294 -10.27 14.38 16.33
CA VAL A 294 -9.46 15.25 15.49
C VAL A 294 -9.48 14.65 14.09
N ARG A 295 -10.33 15.22 13.23
CA ARG A 295 -10.40 14.80 11.83
C ARG A 295 -9.28 15.50 11.05
N PRO A 296 -8.61 14.80 10.13
CA PRO A 296 -7.72 15.47 9.20
C PRO A 296 -8.54 16.50 8.40
N LEU A 297 -7.90 17.61 8.01
CA LEU A 297 -8.48 18.50 7.01
C LEU A 297 -8.79 17.67 5.75
N ALA A 298 -9.92 17.93 5.11
CA ALA A 298 -10.33 17.25 3.87
C ALA A 298 -9.24 17.27 2.79
N GLU A 299 -8.33 18.23 2.88
CA GLU A 299 -7.16 18.41 2.04
C GLU A 299 -6.09 17.33 2.22
N VAL A 300 -5.86 16.86 3.45
CA VAL A 300 -4.89 15.80 3.76
C VAL A 300 -5.44 14.45 3.32
N SER A 301 -6.77 14.30 3.23
CA SER A 301 -7.44 13.09 2.73
C SER A 301 -6.99 12.66 1.32
N ALA A 302 -6.48 13.60 0.51
CA ALA A 302 -5.93 13.30 -0.82
C ALA A 302 -4.59 12.52 -0.78
N LEU A 303 -3.85 12.58 0.33
CA LEU A 303 -2.59 11.85 0.51
C LEU A 303 -2.78 10.38 0.87
N PHE A 304 -3.99 10.02 1.30
CA PHE A 304 -4.34 8.65 1.58
C PHE A 304 -4.46 7.91 0.24
N GLN A 305 -3.54 6.98 -0.02
CA GLN A 305 -3.57 6.14 -1.23
C GLN A 305 -4.82 5.25 -1.30
N VAL A 306 -5.47 5.11 -0.14
CA VAL A 306 -6.74 4.45 0.08
C VAL A 306 -7.84 5.48 -0.18
N GLY A 307 -8.71 5.22 -1.15
CA GLY A 307 -9.87 6.08 -1.40
C GLY A 307 -10.67 6.29 -0.11
N ALA A 308 -10.89 7.55 0.26
CA ALA A 308 -11.57 8.02 1.47
C ALA A 308 -11.21 7.21 2.74
N ALA A 309 -10.31 7.75 3.56
CA ALA A 309 -9.91 7.19 4.85
C ALA A 309 -11.16 6.76 5.66
N SER A 310 -11.48 5.47 5.57
CA SER A 310 -12.67 4.85 6.12
C SER A 310 -12.23 3.75 7.09
N SER A 311 -13.02 3.55 8.15
CA SER A 311 -12.86 2.42 9.08
C SER A 311 -12.69 1.10 8.32
N VAL A 312 -13.47 0.93 7.25
CA VAL A 312 -13.44 -0.23 6.36
C VAL A 312 -12.07 -0.48 5.76
N GLU A 313 -11.40 0.50 5.17
CA GLU A 313 -10.07 0.23 4.61
C GLU A 313 -9.01 0.04 5.70
N ALA A 314 -9.08 0.80 6.80
CA ALA A 314 -8.19 0.56 7.93
C ALA A 314 -8.28 -0.91 8.37
N LEU A 315 -9.50 -1.46 8.42
CA LEU A 315 -9.74 -2.89 8.67
C LEU A 315 -9.20 -3.81 7.57
N ARG A 316 -9.29 -3.44 6.28
CA ARG A 316 -8.66 -4.23 5.19
C ARG A 316 -7.14 -4.30 5.38
N CYS A 317 -6.51 -3.17 5.73
CA CYS A 317 -5.07 -3.11 5.98
C CYS A 317 -4.69 -3.88 7.26
N ALA A 318 -5.48 -3.78 8.33
CA ALA A 318 -5.32 -4.59 9.53
C ALA A 318 -5.42 -6.09 9.23
N ALA A 319 -6.46 -6.52 8.50
CA ALA A 319 -6.66 -7.91 8.09
C ALA A 319 -5.45 -8.44 7.31
N ARG A 320 -4.94 -7.65 6.36
CA ARG A 320 -3.73 -7.99 5.61
C ARG A 320 -2.51 -8.18 6.53
N LEU A 321 -2.30 -7.26 7.46
CA LEU A 321 -1.18 -7.33 8.40
C LEU A 321 -1.30 -8.52 9.35
N ILE A 322 -2.51 -8.78 9.85
CA ILE A 322 -2.83 -9.96 10.68
C ILE A 322 -2.51 -11.24 9.93
N VAL A 323 -3.01 -11.40 8.69
CA VAL A 323 -2.78 -12.63 7.93
C VAL A 323 -1.29 -12.82 7.62
N LEU A 324 -0.57 -11.74 7.29
CA LEU A 324 0.86 -11.81 6.98
C LEU A 324 1.75 -12.03 8.20
N SER A 325 1.26 -11.75 9.42
CA SER A 325 2.00 -12.00 10.66
C SER A 325 1.82 -13.42 11.21
N LEU A 326 0.87 -14.20 10.69
CA LEU A 326 0.69 -15.59 11.12
C LEU A 326 1.89 -16.47 10.71
N PRO A 327 2.27 -17.48 11.51
CA PRO A 327 3.24 -18.48 11.07
C PRO A 327 2.68 -19.31 9.90
N PRO A 328 3.52 -19.88 9.03
CA PRO A 328 3.06 -20.76 7.96
C PRO A 328 2.29 -21.93 8.55
N VAL A 329 1.17 -22.29 7.90
CA VAL A 329 0.39 -23.47 8.28
C VAL A 329 1.26 -24.68 7.98
N GLN A 330 1.80 -25.32 9.03
CA GLN A 330 2.46 -26.61 8.85
C GLN A 330 1.39 -27.62 8.40
N PRO A 331 1.61 -28.41 7.34
CA PRO A 331 0.76 -29.56 7.11
C PRO A 331 0.85 -30.46 8.34
N PRO A 332 -0.25 -31.10 8.78
CA PRO A 332 -0.22 -31.97 9.94
C PRO A 332 0.89 -33.00 9.74
N ALA A 333 1.84 -33.03 10.68
CA ALA A 333 2.93 -33.99 10.66
C ALA A 333 2.33 -35.39 10.76
N GLY A 334 2.41 -36.15 9.66
CA GLY A 334 2.29 -37.61 9.62
C GLY A 334 1.04 -38.21 10.26
N THR A 335 -0.08 -38.26 9.53
CA THR A 335 -0.99 -39.40 9.65
C THR A 335 -0.43 -40.55 8.80
N GLY A 336 0.57 -41.24 9.36
CA GLY A 336 0.93 -42.57 8.90
C GLY A 336 -0.17 -43.55 9.29
N GLY A 337 -0.79 -44.18 8.28
CA GLY A 337 -1.37 -45.52 8.36
C GLY A 337 -2.64 -45.71 9.21
N GLY A 338 -3.75 -45.99 8.54
CA GLY A 338 -4.94 -46.56 9.18
C GLY A 338 -6.21 -46.14 8.46
N GLY A 339 -6.56 -46.85 7.40
CA GLY A 339 -7.90 -46.74 6.84
C GLY A 339 -8.90 -47.38 7.79
N ASP A 340 -9.98 -46.67 8.07
CA ASP A 340 -11.31 -47.24 8.23
C ASP A 340 -12.36 -46.15 7.97
N GLY A 341 -13.48 -46.58 7.37
CA GLY A 341 -14.47 -45.73 6.70
C GLY A 341 -15.36 -44.86 7.61
N PRO A 342 -16.24 -44.05 6.99
CA PRO A 342 -17.05 -43.06 7.70
C PRO A 342 -18.37 -43.70 8.14
N ASP A 343 -18.65 -43.67 9.44
CA ASP A 343 -20.00 -43.45 10.01
C ASP A 343 -19.90 -43.57 11.54
N ALA A 344 -19.70 -42.44 12.20
CA ALA A 344 -20.00 -42.29 13.62
C ALA A 344 -20.57 -40.88 13.84
N ALA A 345 -21.83 -40.84 14.26
CA ALA A 345 -22.53 -39.62 14.62
C ALA A 345 -21.76 -38.89 15.74
N LEU A 346 -21.44 -37.61 15.52
CA LEU A 346 -20.78 -36.75 16.50
C LEU A 346 -21.79 -36.32 17.56
N ASP A 347 -21.61 -36.80 18.79
CA ASP A 347 -22.34 -36.33 19.96
C ASP A 347 -21.95 -34.87 20.28
N PRO A 348 -22.90 -34.02 20.71
CA PRO A 348 -22.68 -32.60 20.94
C PRO A 348 -21.77 -32.27 22.15
N GLU A 349 -21.41 -33.26 22.98
CA GLU A 349 -20.53 -33.06 24.14
C GLU A 349 -19.04 -33.07 23.78
N ASP A 350 -18.62 -33.83 22.75
CA ASP A 350 -17.24 -33.88 22.23
C ASP A 350 -16.77 -32.50 21.72
N GLY A 351 -17.70 -31.69 21.22
CA GLY A 351 -17.40 -30.33 20.76
C GLY A 351 -17.01 -29.37 21.88
N THR A 352 -17.36 -29.68 23.14
CA THR A 352 -17.04 -28.84 24.31
C THR A 352 -15.69 -29.21 24.93
N GLU A 353 -15.37 -30.50 24.98
CA GLU A 353 -14.04 -30.97 25.40
C GLU A 353 -12.97 -30.64 24.37
N ALA A 354 -13.23 -30.85 23.07
CA ALA A 354 -12.33 -30.41 22.01
C ALA A 354 -12.12 -28.88 22.01
N ARG A 355 -13.14 -28.10 22.38
CA ARG A 355 -13.03 -26.64 22.57
C ARG A 355 -12.13 -26.28 23.75
N ARG A 356 -12.27 -27.00 24.87
CA ARG A 356 -11.47 -26.79 26.10
C ARG A 356 -10.02 -27.22 25.91
N GLU A 357 -9.76 -28.35 25.27
CA GLU A 357 -8.40 -28.80 24.93
C GLU A 357 -7.73 -27.83 23.95
N ALA A 358 -8.48 -27.37 22.94
CA ALA A 358 -7.99 -26.35 22.02
C ALA A 358 -7.81 -24.98 22.68
N ASP A 359 -8.41 -24.71 23.85
CA ASP A 359 -8.21 -23.48 24.63
C ASP A 359 -7.02 -23.60 25.57
N ALA A 360 -6.84 -24.75 26.22
CA ALA A 360 -5.67 -25.07 27.04
C ALA A 360 -4.37 -25.06 26.22
N ALA A 361 -4.40 -25.63 25.01
CA ALA A 361 -3.27 -25.60 24.08
C ALA A 361 -2.90 -24.18 23.61
N VAL A 362 -3.86 -23.24 23.61
CA VAL A 362 -3.63 -21.84 23.24
C VAL A 362 -3.02 -21.05 24.40
N GLU A 363 -3.46 -21.30 25.65
CA GLU A 363 -2.83 -20.72 26.84
C GLU A 363 -1.39 -21.20 27.01
N GLU A 364 -1.16 -22.50 26.82
CA GLU A 364 0.18 -23.08 26.89
C GLU A 364 1.09 -22.56 25.77
N ALA A 365 0.56 -22.39 24.56
CA ALA A 365 1.33 -21.85 23.45
C ALA A 365 1.48 -20.31 23.47
N ALA A 366 0.63 -19.59 24.21
CA ALA A 366 0.82 -18.19 24.55
C ALA A 366 1.97 -17.99 25.56
N ALA A 367 2.19 -18.96 26.45
CA ALA A 367 3.30 -18.95 27.42
C ALA A 367 4.68 -19.20 26.77
N VAL A 368 4.75 -19.87 25.62
CA VAL A 368 6.02 -20.23 24.95
C VAL A 368 6.59 -19.12 24.04
N GLY A 369 5.82 -18.08 23.72
CA GLY A 369 6.33 -16.89 23.02
C GLY A 369 6.62 -17.09 21.52
N GLY A 370 6.26 -16.07 20.72
CA GLY A 370 6.85 -15.82 19.40
C GLY A 370 6.08 -16.31 18.16
N ARG A 371 5.29 -17.40 18.19
CA ARG A 371 4.58 -17.88 16.97
C ARG A 371 3.16 -18.39 17.18
N ALA A 372 2.89 -19.16 18.25
CA ALA A 372 1.53 -19.61 18.55
C ALA A 372 0.62 -18.49 19.09
N CYS A 373 1.24 -17.44 19.63
CA CYS A 373 0.58 -16.22 20.09
C CYS A 373 -0.27 -15.53 19.01
N ALA A 374 0.14 -15.55 17.73
CA ALA A 374 -0.60 -14.88 16.65
C ALA A 374 -1.94 -15.55 16.33
N TRP A 375 -1.96 -16.88 16.28
CA TRP A 375 -3.19 -17.65 16.13
C TRP A 375 -4.11 -17.47 17.35
N GLY A 376 -3.55 -17.40 18.55
CA GLY A 376 -4.30 -17.08 19.77
C GLY A 376 -5.02 -15.72 19.70
N HIS A 377 -4.30 -14.67 19.30
CA HIS A 377 -4.91 -13.34 19.12
C HIS A 377 -5.98 -13.32 18.02
N LEU A 378 -5.77 -14.03 16.90
CA LEU A 378 -6.79 -14.15 15.85
C LEU A 378 -8.04 -14.86 16.35
N ARG A 379 -7.90 -15.97 17.07
CA ARG A 379 -9.02 -16.71 17.67
C ARG A 379 -9.78 -15.83 18.66
N GLN A 380 -9.07 -15.07 19.49
CA GLN A 380 -9.68 -14.12 20.42
C GLN A 380 -10.44 -13.02 19.69
N LEU A 381 -9.88 -12.45 18.62
CA LEU A 381 -10.57 -11.46 17.78
C LEU A 381 -11.88 -12.03 17.20
N LEU A 382 -11.85 -13.25 16.66
CA LEU A 382 -13.02 -13.89 16.09
C LEU A 382 -14.10 -14.17 17.16
N ARG A 383 -13.70 -14.61 18.36
CA ARG A 383 -14.61 -14.78 19.50
C ARG A 383 -15.30 -13.49 19.93
N VAL A 384 -14.57 -12.37 19.92
CA VAL A 384 -15.14 -11.06 20.27
C VAL A 384 -16.16 -10.61 19.21
N VAL A 385 -15.93 -10.95 17.95
CA VAL A 385 -16.79 -10.55 16.83
C VAL A 385 -18.00 -11.50 16.64
N GLU A 386 -17.90 -12.75 17.06
CA GLU A 386 -18.91 -13.81 16.88
C GLU A 386 -20.34 -13.39 17.28
N PRO A 387 -20.60 -12.77 18.45
CA PRO A 387 -21.95 -12.33 18.81
C PRO A 387 -22.54 -11.30 17.84
N TYR A 388 -21.68 -10.50 17.21
CA TYR A 388 -22.06 -9.42 16.28
C TYR A 388 -22.30 -9.92 14.85
N CYS A 389 -22.04 -11.20 14.56
CA CYS A 389 -22.32 -11.82 13.27
C CYS A 389 -23.73 -12.40 13.15
N HIS A 390 -24.47 -12.53 14.27
CA HIS A 390 -25.83 -13.06 14.24
C HIS A 390 -26.78 -12.11 13.50
N PRO A 391 -27.65 -12.58 12.59
CA PRO A 391 -28.55 -11.72 11.81
C PRO A 391 -29.43 -10.81 12.68
N SER A 392 -29.84 -11.27 13.86
CA SER A 392 -30.63 -10.49 14.81
C SER A 392 -29.86 -9.37 15.53
N ASN A 393 -28.52 -9.38 15.44
CA ASN A 393 -27.63 -8.39 16.07
C ASN A 393 -27.07 -7.41 15.04
N ALA A 394 -27.72 -7.25 13.88
CA ALA A 394 -27.28 -6.32 12.86
C ALA A 394 -27.35 -4.85 13.35
N GLY A 395 -26.36 -4.05 13.00
CA GLY A 395 -26.25 -2.65 13.41
C GLY A 395 -25.23 -1.87 12.61
N GLY A 396 -24.89 -0.66 13.10
CA GLY A 396 -23.94 0.23 12.42
C GLY A 396 -22.53 -0.35 12.21
N PHE A 397 -22.14 -1.34 13.03
CA PHE A 397 -20.86 -2.06 12.96
C PHE A 397 -20.87 -3.23 11.98
N SER A 398 -22.03 -3.66 11.46
CA SER A 398 -22.13 -4.85 10.61
C SER A 398 -21.34 -4.71 9.31
N SER A 399 -21.22 -3.48 8.79
CA SER A 399 -20.44 -3.21 7.58
C SER A 399 -18.93 -3.40 7.81
N GLU A 400 -18.43 -2.93 8.94
CA GLU A 400 -17.05 -3.05 9.38
C GLU A 400 -16.69 -4.49 9.72
N VAL A 401 -17.56 -5.19 10.44
CA VAL A 401 -17.41 -6.62 10.75
C VAL A 401 -17.35 -7.44 9.47
N GLY A 402 -18.29 -7.22 8.54
CA GLY A 402 -18.30 -7.90 7.24
C GLY A 402 -17.04 -7.61 6.42
N ALA A 403 -16.59 -6.35 6.40
CA ALA A 403 -15.35 -5.98 5.71
C ALA A 403 -14.10 -6.64 6.30
N LEU A 404 -14.00 -6.70 7.64
CA LEU A 404 -12.90 -7.37 8.33
C LEU A 404 -12.88 -8.87 7.97
N LEU A 405 -14.00 -9.57 8.15
CA LEU A 405 -14.09 -11.02 7.89
C LEU A 405 -13.83 -11.35 6.42
N GLY A 406 -14.45 -10.60 5.50
CA GLY A 406 -14.22 -10.77 4.06
C GLY A 406 -12.75 -10.54 3.68
N SER A 407 -12.11 -9.53 4.26
CA SER A 407 -10.70 -9.24 4.01
C SER A 407 -9.77 -10.31 4.60
N LEU A 408 -10.05 -10.79 5.82
CA LEU A 408 -9.28 -11.89 6.43
C LEU A 408 -9.33 -13.14 5.54
N ALA A 409 -10.51 -13.53 5.07
CA ALA A 409 -10.67 -14.66 4.17
C ALA A 409 -9.94 -14.44 2.83
N GLN A 410 -10.09 -13.26 2.22
CA GLN A 410 -9.44 -12.92 0.96
C GLN A 410 -7.91 -12.99 1.08
N TYR A 411 -7.33 -12.40 2.13
CA TYR A 411 -5.89 -12.40 2.33
C TYR A 411 -5.36 -13.77 2.76
N ALA A 412 -6.12 -14.56 3.52
CA ALA A 412 -5.74 -15.93 3.86
C ALA A 412 -5.69 -16.83 2.62
N TRP A 413 -6.73 -16.76 1.77
CA TRP A 413 -6.74 -17.45 0.48
C TRP A 413 -5.57 -17.00 -0.41
N TRP A 414 -5.34 -15.68 -0.48
CA TRP A 414 -4.23 -15.10 -1.24
C TRP A 414 -2.89 -15.65 -0.78
N ARG A 415 -2.66 -15.68 0.55
CA ARG A 415 -1.43 -16.17 1.15
C ARG A 415 -1.23 -17.66 0.85
N ALA A 416 -2.24 -18.49 1.07
CA ALA A 416 -2.19 -19.92 0.82
C ALA A 416 -1.85 -20.21 -0.65
N ARG A 417 -2.42 -19.44 -1.58
CA ARG A 417 -2.11 -19.52 -3.00
C ARG A 417 -0.65 -19.17 -3.28
N VAL A 418 -0.11 -18.11 -2.67
CA VAL A 418 1.32 -17.73 -2.84
C VAL A 418 2.26 -18.77 -2.26
N GLU A 419 1.96 -19.31 -1.08
CA GLU A 419 2.76 -20.37 -0.44
C GLU A 419 2.71 -21.69 -1.22
N ALA A 420 1.57 -22.03 -1.84
CA ALA A 420 1.41 -23.21 -2.71
C ALA A 420 2.06 -23.07 -4.10
N GLY A 421 2.84 -22.01 -4.35
CA GLY A 421 3.46 -21.74 -5.65
C GLY A 421 2.52 -21.11 -6.69
N GLY A 422 1.27 -20.83 -6.32
CA GLY A 422 0.34 -20.04 -7.11
C GLY A 422 0.70 -18.55 -7.10
N LYS A 423 0.53 -17.87 -8.22
CA LYS A 423 0.81 -16.42 -8.28
C LYS A 423 -0.30 -15.61 -7.63
N GLY A 424 0.06 -14.67 -6.77
CA GLY A 424 -0.86 -13.69 -6.21
C GLY A 424 -1.44 -12.74 -7.31
N PRO A 425 -2.59 -12.09 -7.06
CA PRO A 425 -3.18 -11.03 -7.88
C PRO A 425 -2.23 -9.87 -8.19
#